data_AF-M1ZK13-F1
#
_entry.id   AF-M1ZK13-F1
#
_cell.length_a   1.000
_cell.length_b   1.000
_cell.length_c   1.000
_cell.angle_alpha   90.00
_cell.angle_beta   90.00
_cell.angle_gamma   90.00
#
_symmetry.space_group_name_H-M   'P 1'
#
loop_
_entity.id
_entity.type
_entity.pdbx_description
1 polymer ?
#
loop_
_entity_poly.entity_id
_entity_poly.type
_entity_poly.pdbx_seq_one_letter_code
_entity_poly.pdbx_strand_id
1 'polypeptide(L)'
;MIICVLDKTLEYENNKDILDTMFNEINDIVSDTNLIFSHLIIDGLEVYNDYYDYFLDNIRNIEEVTVVTKTVKKMSEEILLSTVDYLERAIPEIEILSNEFYKTPSRESWKKLMDLIEGIKWIMDTFAAIDYNEQLKNIVNSYEEWNIYAKDIYELNELIIEFEEILENSDFVSTADILSYEIIPLFNNMKEKLLKLISEEVEINDID
;
A
#
# COMPACT_ATOMS: atom_id res chain seq x y z
N MET A 1 8.58 -3.24 -30.51
CA MET A 1 7.86 -2.77 -29.32
C MET A 1 8.22 -1.32 -29.12
N ILE A 2 7.20 -0.47 -28.94
CA ILE A 2 7.37 0.95 -28.68
C ILE A 2 7.13 1.19 -27.19
N ILE A 3 8.00 1.97 -26.56
CA ILE A 3 7.88 2.36 -25.16
C ILE A 3 7.79 3.87 -25.07
N CYS A 4 6.71 4.35 -24.47
CA CYS A 4 6.48 5.75 -24.16
C CYS A 4 6.82 5.98 -22.68
N VAL A 5 7.79 6.84 -22.40
CA VAL A 5 8.17 7.24 -21.03
C VAL A 5 8.37 8.75 -21.00
N LEU A 6 7.56 9.43 -20.19
CA LEU A 6 7.50 10.90 -20.16
C LEU A 6 7.26 11.49 -21.56
N ASP A 7 8.18 12.32 -22.06
CA ASP A 7 8.17 12.92 -23.40
C ASP A 7 9.01 12.14 -24.43
N LYS A 8 9.52 10.96 -24.05
CA LYS A 8 10.39 10.12 -24.89
C LYS A 8 9.64 8.91 -25.44
N THR A 9 10.05 8.52 -26.64
CA THR A 9 9.62 7.28 -27.30
C THR A 9 10.86 6.46 -27.62
N LEU A 10 10.91 5.23 -27.12
CA LEU A 10 11.98 4.27 -27.33
C LEU A 10 11.45 3.11 -28.17
N GLU A 11 12.29 2.56 -29.05
CA GLU A 11 11.93 1.43 -29.90
C GLU A 11 12.91 0.28 -29.68
N TYR A 12 12.37 -0.89 -29.35
CA TYR A 12 13.13 -2.11 -29.12
C TYR A 12 12.60 -3.25 -29.96
N GLU A 13 13.49 -4.18 -30.32
CA GLU A 13 13.09 -5.48 -30.83
C GLU A 13 12.40 -6.29 -29.73
N ASN A 14 11.37 -7.05 -30.11
CA ASN A 14 10.60 -7.91 -29.21
C ASN A 14 11.39 -9.17 -28.79
N ASN A 15 12.50 -8.97 -28.08
CA ASN A 15 13.40 -10.01 -27.60
C ASN A 15 13.55 -9.93 -26.07
N LYS A 16 13.73 -11.08 -25.41
CA LYS A 16 14.02 -11.16 -23.98
C LYS A 16 15.38 -10.56 -23.63
N ASP A 17 16.35 -10.64 -24.55
CA ASP A 17 17.72 -10.16 -24.31
C ASP A 17 17.79 -8.64 -24.11
N ILE A 18 16.75 -7.89 -24.50
CA ILE A 18 16.73 -6.43 -24.35
C ILE A 18 16.12 -5.96 -23.03
N LEU A 19 15.51 -6.84 -22.23
CA LEU A 19 14.71 -6.43 -21.06
C LEU A 19 15.52 -5.69 -20.02
N ASP A 20 16.72 -6.19 -19.69
CA ASP A 20 17.57 -5.54 -18.70
C ASP A 20 18.02 -4.16 -19.16
N THR A 21 18.34 -4.02 -20.44
CA THR A 21 18.76 -2.72 -21.01
C THR A 21 17.59 -1.75 -21.04
N MET A 22 16.42 -2.22 -21.45
CA MET A 22 15.18 -1.45 -21.49
C MET A 22 14.77 -0.93 -20.11
N PHE A 23 14.76 -1.79 -19.08
CA PHE A 23 14.41 -1.36 -17.72
C PHE A 23 15.46 -0.43 -17.12
N ASN A 24 16.74 -0.64 -17.41
CA ASN A 24 17.79 0.30 -16.98
C ASN A 24 17.60 1.68 -17.64
N GLU A 25 17.29 1.73 -18.94
CA GLU A 25 17.07 3.00 -19.63
C GLU A 25 15.80 3.73 -19.14
N ILE A 26 14.72 2.99 -18.85
CA ILE A 26 13.53 3.55 -18.19
C ILE A 26 13.90 4.11 -16.82
N ASN A 27 14.64 3.37 -16.00
CA ASN A 27 15.06 3.81 -14.67
C ASN A 27 15.94 5.06 -14.74
N ASP A 28 16.90 5.11 -15.66
CA ASP A 28 17.75 6.28 -15.87
C ASP A 28 16.91 7.51 -16.23
N ILE A 29 15.97 7.37 -17.18
CA ILE A 29 15.06 8.45 -17.60
C ILE A 29 14.22 8.97 -16.43
N VAL A 30 13.68 8.08 -15.59
CA VAL A 30 12.84 8.46 -14.45
C VAL A 30 13.68 9.07 -13.33
N SER A 31 14.88 8.53 -13.07
CA SER A 31 15.76 8.96 -11.98
C SER A 31 16.27 10.40 -12.10
N ASP A 32 16.32 10.93 -13.34
CA ASP A 32 16.67 12.33 -13.62
C ASP A 32 15.50 13.31 -13.31
N THR A 33 14.37 12.80 -12.80
CA THR A 33 13.16 13.58 -12.51
C THR A 33 12.74 13.48 -11.04
N ASN A 34 11.77 14.31 -10.63
CA ASN A 34 11.11 14.21 -9.32
C ASN A 34 9.91 13.25 -9.33
N LEU A 35 9.85 12.34 -10.30
CA LEU A 35 8.77 11.38 -10.47
C LEU A 35 9.24 9.98 -10.07
N ILE A 36 8.29 9.15 -9.65
CA ILE A 36 8.50 7.75 -9.29
C ILE A 36 7.76 6.89 -10.32
N PHE A 37 8.39 5.80 -10.73
CA PHE A 37 7.73 4.75 -11.50
C PHE A 37 6.53 4.18 -10.72
N SER A 38 5.36 4.14 -11.35
CA SER A 38 4.14 3.59 -10.74
C SER A 38 3.82 2.20 -11.29
N HIS A 39 3.60 2.11 -12.59
CA HIS A 39 3.21 0.87 -13.27
C HIS A 39 3.42 1.00 -14.77
N LEU A 40 3.19 -0.09 -15.50
CA LEU A 40 3.17 -0.10 -16.97
C LEU A 40 1.73 -0.24 -17.46
N ILE A 41 1.43 0.40 -18.59
CA ILE A 41 0.25 0.07 -19.39
C ILE A 41 0.78 -0.63 -20.64
N ILE A 42 0.50 -1.92 -20.79
CA ILE A 42 1.00 -2.76 -21.87
C ILE A 42 -0.18 -3.13 -22.77
N ASP A 43 -0.18 -2.66 -24.01
CA ASP A 43 -1.28 -2.84 -24.97
C ASP A 43 -2.66 -2.47 -24.38
N GLY A 44 -2.70 -1.44 -23.54
CA GLY A 44 -3.91 -0.97 -22.84
C GLY A 44 -4.23 -1.67 -21.52
N LEU A 45 -3.43 -2.66 -21.08
CA LEU A 45 -3.59 -3.34 -19.80
C LEU A 45 -2.65 -2.75 -18.75
N GLU A 46 -3.20 -2.31 -17.61
CA GLU A 46 -2.42 -1.87 -16.46
C GLU A 46 -1.75 -3.06 -15.75
N VAL A 47 -0.42 -3.01 -15.60
CA VAL A 47 0.44 -4.02 -14.98
C VAL A 47 1.26 -3.35 -13.88
N TYR A 48 0.85 -3.57 -12.64
CA TYR A 48 1.43 -2.93 -11.45
C TYR A 48 2.63 -3.70 -10.86
N ASN A 49 2.61 -5.03 -10.93
CA ASN A 49 3.63 -5.91 -10.37
C ASN A 49 4.05 -6.97 -11.39
N ASP A 50 5.16 -7.66 -11.11
CA ASP A 50 5.66 -8.78 -11.91
C ASP A 50 5.81 -8.47 -13.40
N TYR A 51 6.08 -7.20 -13.71
CA TYR A 51 6.23 -6.74 -15.09
C TYR A 51 7.35 -7.48 -15.82
N TYR A 52 8.44 -7.86 -15.14
CA TYR A 52 9.51 -8.62 -15.77
C TYR A 52 9.00 -9.98 -16.28
N ASP A 53 8.25 -10.71 -15.46
CA ASP A 53 7.65 -11.99 -15.83
C ASP A 53 6.58 -11.81 -16.92
N TYR A 54 5.75 -10.77 -16.81
CA TYR A 54 4.78 -10.43 -17.85
C TYR A 54 5.48 -10.23 -19.21
N PHE A 55 6.58 -9.48 -19.25
CA PHE A 55 7.35 -9.31 -20.46
C PHE A 55 7.95 -10.65 -20.91
N LEU A 56 8.57 -11.43 -20.03
CA LEU A 56 9.12 -12.75 -20.41
C LEU A 56 8.08 -13.66 -21.08
N ASP A 57 6.84 -13.63 -20.61
CA ASP A 57 5.77 -14.47 -21.15
C ASP A 57 5.18 -13.92 -22.46
N ASN A 58 5.15 -12.59 -22.62
CA ASN A 58 4.39 -11.94 -23.69
C ASN A 58 5.23 -11.17 -24.72
N ILE A 59 6.56 -11.04 -24.53
CA ILE A 59 7.44 -10.10 -25.26
C ILE A 59 7.24 -10.12 -26.77
N ARG A 60 7.01 -11.29 -27.37
CA ARG A 60 6.88 -11.45 -28.82
C ARG A 60 5.69 -10.71 -29.42
N ASN A 61 4.67 -10.42 -28.62
CA ASN A 61 3.41 -9.84 -29.07
C ASN A 61 3.19 -8.42 -28.56
N ILE A 62 4.02 -7.92 -27.64
CA ILE A 62 3.85 -6.58 -27.06
C ILE A 62 4.10 -5.52 -28.13
N GLU A 63 3.11 -4.68 -28.39
CA GLU A 63 3.22 -3.61 -29.39
C GLU A 63 3.61 -2.30 -28.71
N GLU A 64 2.86 -1.89 -27.68
CA GLU A 64 2.99 -0.61 -27.00
C GLU A 64 3.07 -0.77 -25.48
N VAL A 65 4.01 -0.03 -24.88
CA VAL A 65 4.20 0.06 -23.43
C VAL A 65 4.21 1.53 -23.05
N THR A 66 3.31 1.95 -22.17
CA THR A 66 3.38 3.27 -21.53
C THR A 66 3.89 3.13 -20.11
N VAL A 67 4.98 3.82 -19.80
CA VAL A 67 5.53 3.92 -18.45
C VAL A 67 4.78 5.01 -17.71
N VAL A 68 4.01 4.63 -16.70
CA VAL A 68 3.27 5.57 -15.87
C VAL A 68 4.12 5.98 -14.69
N THR A 69 4.39 7.27 -14.58
CA THR A 69 5.13 7.88 -13.48
C THR A 69 4.23 8.82 -12.68
N LYS A 70 4.44 8.89 -11.36
CA LYS A 70 3.67 9.76 -10.46
C LYS A 70 4.61 10.61 -9.61
N THR A 71 4.11 11.74 -9.10
CA THR A 71 4.84 12.47 -8.06
C THR A 71 4.81 11.68 -6.76
N VAL A 72 5.79 11.91 -5.89
CA VAL A 72 5.82 11.33 -4.54
C VAL A 72 4.50 11.59 -3.81
N LYS A 73 4.03 12.85 -3.87
CA LYS A 73 2.75 13.25 -3.29
C LYS A 73 1.59 12.37 -3.77
N LYS A 74 1.44 12.20 -5.09
CA LYS A 74 0.31 11.45 -5.64
C LYS A 74 0.35 9.97 -5.26
N MET A 75 1.54 9.38 -5.26
CA MET A 75 1.74 8.01 -4.82
C MET A 75 1.37 7.83 -3.34
N SER A 76 1.78 8.76 -2.49
CA SER A 76 1.43 8.74 -1.06
C SER A 76 -0.07 8.91 -0.83
N GLU A 77 -0.74 9.83 -1.53
CA GLU A 77 -2.22 9.97 -1.46
C GLU A 77 -2.93 8.64 -1.77
N GLU A 78 -2.51 7.94 -2.82
CA GLU A 78 -3.08 6.65 -3.21
C GLU A 78 -2.82 5.54 -2.17
N ILE A 79 -1.66 5.54 -1.52
CA ILE A 79 -1.34 4.64 -0.42
C ILE A 79 -2.25 4.92 0.78
N LEU A 80 -2.48 6.19 1.13
CA LEU A 80 -3.36 6.57 2.25
C LEU A 80 -4.82 6.17 1.96
N LEU A 81 -5.29 6.40 0.74
CA LEU A 81 -6.61 5.92 0.28
C LEU A 81 -6.72 4.40 0.36
N SER A 82 -5.71 3.67 -0.14
CA SER A 82 -5.68 2.21 -0.08
C SER A 82 -5.67 1.69 1.37
N THR A 83 -5.04 2.42 2.28
CA THR A 83 -5.07 2.13 3.72
C THR A 83 -6.47 2.30 4.29
N VAL A 84 -7.17 3.40 3.98
CA VAL A 84 -8.57 3.62 4.39
C VAL A 84 -9.46 2.48 3.90
N ASP A 85 -9.35 2.12 2.63
CA ASP A 85 -10.10 1.03 2.00
C ASP A 85 -9.84 -0.32 2.67
N TYR A 86 -8.58 -0.59 3.03
CA TYR A 86 -8.22 -1.79 3.77
C TYR A 86 -8.87 -1.79 5.17
N LEU A 87 -8.74 -0.71 5.93
CA LEU A 87 -9.31 -0.58 7.27
C LEU A 87 -10.84 -0.79 7.25
N GLU A 88 -11.53 -0.20 6.27
CA GLU A 88 -12.98 -0.34 6.12
C GLU A 88 -13.41 -1.79 5.91
N ARG A 89 -12.66 -2.56 5.10
CA ARG A 89 -12.94 -3.99 4.88
C ARG A 89 -12.49 -4.87 6.05
N ALA A 90 -11.39 -4.53 6.71
CA ALA A 90 -10.79 -5.34 7.76
C ALA A 90 -11.62 -5.32 9.04
N ILE A 91 -12.17 -4.16 9.44
CA ILE A 91 -12.95 -4.02 10.69
C ILE A 91 -14.07 -5.08 10.84
N PRO A 92 -15.00 -5.27 9.88
CA PRO A 92 -16.04 -6.30 10.01
C PRO A 92 -15.48 -7.73 9.98
N GLU A 93 -14.41 -7.98 9.24
CA GLU A 93 -13.76 -9.30 9.22
C GLU A 93 -13.06 -9.62 10.55
N ILE A 94 -12.48 -8.62 11.21
CA ILE A 94 -11.88 -8.76 12.55
C ILE A 94 -12.97 -9.06 13.59
N GLU A 95 -14.16 -8.46 13.48
CA GLU A 95 -15.28 -8.76 14.36
C GLU A 95 -15.73 -10.23 14.23
N ILE A 96 -15.81 -10.74 12.99
CA ILE A 96 -16.08 -12.16 12.73
C ILE A 96 -14.95 -13.02 13.32
N LEU A 97 -13.70 -12.65 13.08
CA LEU A 97 -12.53 -13.39 13.54
C LEU A 97 -12.47 -13.49 15.07
N SER A 98 -12.68 -12.38 15.78
CA SER A 98 -12.73 -12.37 17.25
C SER A 98 -13.81 -13.32 17.78
N ASN A 99 -15.00 -13.31 17.17
CA ASN A 99 -16.09 -14.24 17.54
C ASN A 99 -15.75 -15.72 17.29
N GLU A 100 -14.90 -16.02 16.30
CA GLU A 100 -14.39 -17.37 16.05
C GLU A 100 -13.39 -17.79 17.15
N PHE A 101 -12.51 -16.88 17.59
CA PHE A 101 -11.53 -17.13 18.66
C PHE A 101 -12.18 -17.29 20.05
N TYR A 102 -13.25 -16.55 20.39
CA TYR A 102 -14.00 -16.78 21.63
C TYR A 102 -14.60 -18.19 21.75
N LYS A 103 -14.77 -18.89 20.62
CA LYS A 103 -15.29 -20.26 20.58
C LYS A 103 -14.14 -21.24 20.50
N THR A 104 -13.74 -21.57 19.29
CA THR A 104 -12.67 -22.51 18.97
C THR A 104 -12.24 -22.17 17.55
N PRO A 105 -11.08 -21.51 17.37
CA PRO A 105 -10.64 -21.07 16.06
C PRO A 105 -10.39 -22.28 15.15
N SER A 106 -10.82 -22.17 13.90
CA SER A 106 -10.54 -23.17 12.87
C SER A 106 -9.18 -22.91 12.22
N ARG A 107 -8.70 -23.83 11.37
CA ARG A 107 -7.53 -23.57 10.53
C ARG A 107 -7.71 -22.34 9.63
N GLU A 108 -8.94 -22.09 9.19
CA GLU A 108 -9.26 -20.90 8.38
C GLU A 108 -9.19 -19.63 9.21
N SER A 109 -9.64 -19.66 10.47
CA SER A 109 -9.50 -18.55 11.42
C SER A 109 -8.03 -18.16 11.61
N TRP A 110 -7.15 -19.15 11.79
CA TRP A 110 -5.70 -18.92 11.85
C TRP A 110 -5.13 -18.31 10.57
N LYS A 111 -5.63 -18.73 9.39
CA LYS A 111 -5.21 -18.13 8.12
C LYS A 111 -5.64 -16.67 8.03
N LYS A 112 -6.89 -16.35 8.37
CA LYS A 112 -7.39 -14.96 8.40
C LYS A 112 -6.60 -14.08 9.36
N LEU A 113 -6.19 -14.64 10.50
CA LEU A 113 -5.32 -13.94 11.45
C LEU A 113 -3.94 -13.63 10.83
N MET A 114 -3.34 -14.58 10.12
CA MET A 114 -2.07 -14.33 9.41
C MET A 114 -2.23 -13.27 8.32
N ASP A 115 -3.30 -13.35 7.52
CA ASP A 115 -3.62 -12.35 6.49
C ASP A 115 -3.80 -10.94 7.11
N LEU A 116 -4.43 -10.85 8.30
CA LEU A 116 -4.57 -9.60 9.06
C LEU A 116 -3.22 -9.05 9.52
N ILE A 117 -2.33 -9.90 10.07
CA ILE A 117 -0.99 -9.50 10.53
C ILE A 117 -0.15 -9.00 9.34
N GLU A 118 -0.24 -9.66 8.19
CA GLU A 118 0.41 -9.19 6.96
C GLU A 118 -0.10 -7.82 6.53
N GLY A 119 -1.42 -7.59 6.59
CA GLY A 119 -2.01 -6.29 6.30
C GLY A 119 -1.60 -5.20 7.29
N ILE A 120 -1.52 -5.51 8.59
CA ILE A 120 -1.02 -4.58 9.62
C ILE A 120 0.43 -4.18 9.34
N LYS A 121 1.28 -5.16 9.03
CA LYS A 121 2.67 -4.90 8.64
C LYS A 121 2.73 -3.99 7.41
N TRP A 122 1.93 -4.24 6.39
CA TRP A 122 1.87 -3.39 5.20
C TRP A 122 1.48 -1.94 5.53
N ILE A 123 0.52 -1.72 6.44
CA ILE A 123 0.16 -0.37 6.90
C ILE A 123 1.35 0.31 7.59
N MET A 124 2.05 -0.40 8.46
CA MET A 124 3.20 0.14 9.20
C MET A 124 4.38 0.46 8.24
N ASP A 125 4.69 -0.45 7.33
CA ASP A 125 5.77 -0.30 6.35
C ASP A 125 5.51 0.90 5.41
N THR A 126 4.26 1.04 4.93
CA THR A 126 3.88 2.16 4.05
C THR A 126 3.83 3.49 4.78
N PHE A 127 3.37 3.52 6.04
CA PHE A 127 3.49 4.70 6.89
C PHE A 127 4.96 5.12 7.05
N ALA A 128 5.84 4.19 7.42
CA ALA A 128 7.26 4.48 7.60
C ALA A 128 7.93 5.01 6.32
N ALA A 129 7.58 4.44 5.16
CA ALA A 129 8.08 4.91 3.87
C ALA A 129 7.68 6.37 3.57
N ILE A 130 6.49 6.79 3.99
CA ILE A 130 6.03 8.18 3.86
C ILE A 130 6.68 9.07 4.93
N ASP A 131 6.71 8.63 6.18
CA ASP A 131 7.20 9.41 7.33
C ASP A 131 8.69 9.74 7.24
N TYR A 132 9.51 8.80 6.75
CA TYR A 132 10.95 8.99 6.55
C TYR A 132 11.30 9.75 5.26
N ASN A 133 10.31 10.09 4.44
CA ASN A 133 10.57 10.83 3.21
C ASN A 133 10.99 12.28 3.53
N GLU A 134 12.16 12.70 3.04
CA GLU A 134 12.67 14.07 3.25
C GLU A 134 11.70 15.17 2.75
N GLN A 135 10.82 14.81 1.82
CA GLN A 135 9.81 15.68 1.23
C GLN A 135 8.43 15.53 1.88
N LEU A 136 8.32 14.95 3.08
CA LEU A 136 7.05 14.78 3.80
C LEU A 136 6.19 16.06 3.82
N LYS A 137 6.79 17.25 3.89
CA LYS A 137 6.07 18.55 3.82
C LYS A 137 5.23 18.74 2.56
N ASN A 138 5.67 18.15 1.47
CA ASN A 138 5.04 18.25 0.16
C ASN A 138 4.10 17.07 -0.09
N ILE A 139 4.11 16.07 0.81
CA ILE A 139 3.27 14.87 0.75
C ILE A 139 2.00 15.07 1.56
N VAL A 140 2.13 15.53 2.81
CA VAL A 140 0.98 15.71 3.72
C VAL A 140 0.54 17.16 3.77
N ASN A 141 -0.78 17.38 3.72
CA ASN A 141 -1.37 18.71 3.76
C ASN A 141 -1.23 19.36 5.15
N SER A 142 -1.22 18.54 6.21
CA SER A 142 -1.03 18.99 7.59
C SER A 142 -0.08 18.07 8.35
N TYR A 143 1.05 18.64 8.77
CA TYR A 143 2.00 17.97 9.66
C TYR A 143 1.40 17.62 11.03
N GLU A 144 0.49 18.45 11.52
CA GLU A 144 -0.15 18.22 12.81
C GLU A 144 -1.06 17.00 12.73
N GLU A 145 -1.91 16.93 11.72
CA GLU A 145 -2.80 15.79 11.48
C GLU A 145 -2.01 14.51 11.18
N TRP A 146 -0.91 14.61 10.43
CA TRP A 146 -0.02 13.48 10.19
C TRP A 146 0.57 12.94 11.49
N ASN A 147 1.05 13.83 12.37
CA ASN A 147 1.58 13.42 13.68
C ASN A 147 0.50 12.84 14.60
N ILE A 148 -0.77 13.24 14.44
CA ILE A 148 -1.90 12.65 15.17
C ILE A 148 -2.17 11.21 14.68
N TYR A 149 -2.07 10.96 13.38
CA TYR A 149 -2.14 9.60 12.80
C TYR A 149 -0.92 8.75 13.17
N ALA A 150 0.28 9.33 13.16
CA ALA A 150 1.52 8.64 13.54
C ALA A 150 1.44 8.01 14.94
N LYS A 151 0.77 8.67 15.89
CA LYS A 151 0.53 8.11 17.23
C LYS A 151 -0.21 6.79 17.21
N ASP A 152 -1.20 6.64 16.32
CA ASP A 152 -1.94 5.39 16.19
C ASP A 152 -1.10 4.28 15.58
N ILE A 153 -0.16 4.62 14.69
CA ILE A 153 0.80 3.64 14.16
C ILE A 153 1.75 3.16 15.25
N TYR A 154 2.21 4.06 16.13
CA TYR A 154 3.02 3.66 17.27
C TYR A 154 2.21 2.81 18.27
N GLU A 155 0.95 3.16 18.52
CA GLU A 155 0.05 2.34 19.34
C GLU A 155 -0.18 0.96 18.72
N LEU A 156 -0.37 0.88 17.40
CA LEU A 156 -0.52 -0.37 16.66
C LEU A 156 0.73 -1.24 16.79
N ASN A 157 1.92 -0.64 16.73
CA ASN A 157 3.18 -1.37 16.93
C ASN A 157 3.27 -1.99 18.33
N GLU A 158 2.94 -1.23 19.38
CA GLU A 158 2.94 -1.75 20.75
C GLU A 158 1.91 -2.87 20.92
N LEU A 159 0.71 -2.72 20.35
CA LEU A 159 -0.32 -3.77 20.36
C LEU A 159 0.15 -5.04 19.66
N ILE A 160 0.90 -4.94 18.56
CA ILE A 160 1.41 -6.12 17.85
C ILE A 160 2.47 -6.87 18.68
N ILE A 161 3.30 -6.15 19.43
CA ILE A 161 4.26 -6.75 20.36
C ILE A 161 3.52 -7.52 21.46
N GLU A 162 2.51 -6.92 22.08
CA GLU A 162 1.65 -7.60 23.05
C GLU A 162 0.92 -8.79 22.45
N PHE A 163 0.43 -8.65 21.21
CA PHE A 163 -0.30 -9.70 20.52
C PHE A 163 0.58 -10.93 20.26
N GLU A 164 1.85 -10.74 19.93
CA GLU A 164 2.82 -11.82 19.76
C GLU A 164 2.91 -12.69 21.04
N GLU A 165 3.01 -12.06 22.21
CA GLU A 165 3.04 -12.76 23.50
C GLU A 165 1.76 -13.55 23.78
N ILE A 166 0.59 -13.01 23.41
CA ILE A 166 -0.70 -13.69 23.55
C ILE A 166 -0.77 -14.94 22.65
N LEU A 167 -0.30 -14.82 21.41
CA LEU A 167 -0.33 -15.90 20.42
C LEU A 167 0.63 -17.04 20.80
N GLU A 168 1.80 -16.74 21.36
CA GLU A 168 2.74 -17.75 21.85
C GLU A 168 2.11 -18.64 22.94
N ASN A 169 1.26 -18.06 23.79
CA ASN A 169 0.56 -18.76 24.85
C ASN A 169 -0.73 -19.46 24.38
N SER A 170 -1.12 -19.30 23.11
CA SER A 170 -2.34 -19.85 22.52
C SER A 170 -3.60 -19.50 23.31
N ASP A 171 -3.64 -18.31 23.91
CA ASP A 171 -4.81 -17.84 24.66
C ASP A 171 -5.86 -17.29 23.70
N PHE A 172 -6.88 -18.10 23.41
CA PHE A 172 -7.92 -17.74 22.46
C PHE A 172 -8.85 -16.63 22.98
N VAL A 173 -9.03 -16.54 24.30
CA VAL A 173 -9.87 -15.48 24.89
C VAL A 173 -9.14 -14.16 24.78
N SER A 174 -7.88 -14.12 25.19
CA SER A 174 -7.04 -12.92 25.06
C SER A 174 -6.83 -12.52 23.58
N THR A 175 -6.71 -13.50 22.68
CA THR A 175 -6.68 -13.24 21.22
C THR A 175 -7.99 -12.61 20.73
N ALA A 176 -9.13 -13.09 21.20
CA ALA A 176 -10.41 -12.50 20.83
C ALA A 176 -10.58 -11.09 21.41
N ASP A 177 -10.12 -10.87 22.65
CA ASP A 177 -10.19 -9.60 23.36
C ASP A 177 -9.35 -8.52 22.66
N ILE A 178 -8.08 -8.79 22.34
CA ILE A 178 -7.21 -7.81 21.66
C ILE A 178 -7.76 -7.45 20.27
N LEU A 179 -8.30 -8.42 19.53
CA LEU A 179 -8.95 -8.15 18.24
C LEU A 179 -10.19 -7.25 18.39
N SER A 180 -11.07 -7.57 19.34
CA SER A 180 -12.36 -6.87 19.51
C SER A 180 -12.24 -5.50 20.18
N TYR A 181 -11.42 -5.40 21.23
CA TYR A 181 -11.41 -4.25 22.13
C TYR A 181 -10.22 -3.31 21.92
N GLU A 182 -9.21 -3.71 21.13
CA GLU A 182 -8.01 -2.91 20.93
C GLU A 182 -7.78 -2.63 19.45
N ILE A 183 -7.67 -3.68 18.61
CA ILE A 183 -7.43 -3.52 17.17
C ILE A 183 -8.62 -2.84 16.47
N ILE A 184 -9.86 -3.30 16.69
CA ILE A 184 -11.03 -2.66 16.04
C ILE A 184 -11.16 -1.18 16.41
N PRO A 185 -11.12 -0.77 17.70
CA PRO A 185 -11.16 0.65 18.06
C PRO A 185 -10.01 1.46 17.44
N LEU A 186 -8.79 0.93 17.45
CA LEU A 186 -7.64 1.60 16.84
C LEU A 186 -7.82 1.78 15.33
N PHE A 187 -8.26 0.73 14.62
CA PHE A 187 -8.53 0.80 13.18
C PHE A 187 -9.61 1.83 12.83
N ASN A 188 -10.65 1.96 13.67
CA ASN A 188 -11.66 3.01 13.48
C ASN A 188 -11.06 4.42 13.65
N ASN A 189 -10.24 4.63 14.69
CA ASN A 189 -9.57 5.91 14.93
C ASN A 189 -8.61 6.28 13.78
N MET A 190 -7.81 5.32 13.33
CA MET A 190 -6.91 5.47 12.19
C MET A 190 -7.68 5.87 10.93
N LYS A 191 -8.78 5.18 10.63
CA LYS A 191 -9.62 5.46 9.46
C LYS A 191 -10.17 6.89 9.50
N GLU A 192 -10.68 7.35 10.64
CA GLU A 192 -11.22 8.71 10.80
C GLU A 192 -10.13 9.78 10.53
N LYS A 193 -8.95 9.60 11.11
CA LYS A 193 -7.82 10.54 10.94
C LYS A 193 -7.29 10.57 9.51
N LEU A 194 -7.17 9.40 8.88
CA LEU A 194 -6.77 9.29 7.48
C LEU A 194 -7.79 9.97 6.54
N LEU A 195 -9.09 9.76 6.77
CA LEU A 195 -10.12 10.43 5.99
C LEU A 195 -10.03 11.96 6.13
N LYS A 196 -9.72 12.48 7.31
CA LYS A 196 -9.51 13.92 7.51
C LYS A 196 -8.28 14.43 6.75
N LEU A 197 -7.16 13.70 6.80
CA LEU A 197 -5.93 14.01 6.06
C LEU A 197 -6.16 14.09 4.55
N ILE A 198 -7.02 13.22 4.01
CA ILE A 198 -7.33 13.14 2.58
C ILE A 198 -8.42 14.15 2.18
N SER A 199 -9.43 14.39 3.04
CA SER A 199 -10.58 15.25 2.69
C SER A 199 -10.24 16.74 2.60
N GLU A 200 -9.20 17.21 3.29
CA GLU A 200 -8.66 18.57 3.12
C GLU A 200 -8.21 18.86 1.67
N GLU A 201 -8.12 17.84 0.82
CA GLU A 201 -7.70 17.93 -0.58
C GLU A 201 -8.88 18.10 -1.57
N VAL A 202 -10.10 17.70 -1.18
CA VAL A 202 -11.29 17.77 -2.05
C VAL A 202 -11.87 19.19 -2.09
N GLU A 203 -11.80 19.95 -0.98
CA GLU A 203 -12.34 21.33 -0.94
C GLU A 203 -11.55 22.33 -1.80
N ILE A 204 -10.31 22.02 -2.19
CA ILE A 204 -9.46 22.94 -2.98
C ILE A 204 -9.68 22.75 -4.49
N ASN A 205 -10.07 21.55 -4.94
CA ASN A 205 -10.22 21.24 -6.37
C ASN A 205 -11.61 21.55 -6.95
N ASP A 206 -12.58 21.94 -6.12
CA ASP A 206 -13.93 22.37 -6.54
C ASP A 206 -14.06 23.90 -6.71
N ILE A 207 -12.94 24.64 -6.67
CA ILE A 207 -12.88 26.08 -6.92
C ILE A 207 -11.84 26.37 -8.01
N ASP A 208 -12.14 26.00 -9.26
CA ASP A 208 -11.56 26.62 -10.47
C ASP A 208 -12.54 26.54 -11.66
#